data_AF-A0A1J0R6K3-F1
#
_entry.id   AF-A0A1J0R6K3-F1
#
_cell.length_a   1.000
_cell.length_b   1.000
_cell.length_c   1.000
_cell.angle_alpha   90.00
_cell.angle_beta   90.00
_cell.angle_gamma   90.00
#
_symmetry.space_group_name_H-M   'P 1'
#
loop_
_entity.id
_entity.type
_entity.pdbx_description
1 polymer ?
#
loop_
_entity_poly.entity_id
_entity_poly.type
_entity_poly.pdbx_seq_one_letter_code
_entity_poly.pdbx_strand_id
1 'polypeptide(L)'
;MQRETKIRRPALLLLATVLTAIDYARYGLAAEPTKGENAELYSALCTVVNALTAESRSKQPAPLNGDTLETVNLLKLFLRAPQTVSELAAASDAQDMLKNAEGPLKEICPTAEQDNCLKAAAYLKARGTTIWATLVKQTQHVSPILPEINATVKELASKIAVYISAAPNSDTGEAELLLHKAFLGTAADDASVRLTDAATNRQTTCGISETIAGKAAGKSIAEDLICICGSNSNKENKGCLATGSPNPTYSADDADHATCWQALKAGCSTFNPGNKTVSAEKLKAVAAKIRHLINEPHGNDQKISYLGYSDSVTTAAACDGKTDSGCKGACVTYGKAGGKSKEPEWLGKLVVTAEAMENKQAASATKTAQFAEINNLNKTLANLLHLHNTQVELSKEIKQSRGTETEKSTKTLEKTNKDCEAITKAAECKKKKPLCECKGENVDDGPHCKWNETHVE
;
A
#
# COMPACT_ATOMS: atom_id res chain seq x y z
N MET A 1 57.03 -40.00 -85.94
CA MET A 1 57.61 -41.22 -85.35
C MET A 1 58.40 -40.81 -84.12
N GLN A 2 58.21 -41.57 -83.03
CA GLN A 2 59.05 -41.67 -81.83
C GLN A 2 59.05 -40.49 -80.82
N ARG A 3 58.77 -40.91 -79.58
CA ARG A 3 58.80 -40.18 -78.31
C ARG A 3 60.25 -39.78 -77.99
N GLU A 4 60.43 -38.75 -77.16
CA GLU A 4 61.22 -38.89 -75.94
C GLU A 4 60.86 -37.81 -74.91
N THR A 5 60.51 -38.29 -73.72
CA THR A 5 60.32 -37.56 -72.46
C THR A 5 61.66 -37.32 -71.77
N LYS A 6 61.86 -36.15 -71.13
CA LYS A 6 62.37 -36.07 -69.73
C LYS A 6 62.46 -34.63 -69.17
N ILE A 7 61.78 -34.46 -68.03
CA ILE A 7 62.31 -33.96 -66.73
C ILE A 7 62.45 -32.43 -66.43
N ARG A 8 61.75 -32.09 -65.32
CA ARG A 8 61.95 -31.07 -64.25
C ARG A 8 61.80 -29.55 -64.53
N ARG A 9 60.79 -29.00 -63.83
CA ARG A 9 60.51 -27.61 -63.40
C ARG A 9 61.67 -26.97 -62.58
N PRO A 10 61.55 -25.72 -62.07
CA PRO A 10 61.06 -24.43 -62.61
C PRO A 10 62.01 -23.24 -62.24
N ALA A 11 61.90 -22.05 -62.88
CA ALA A 11 62.13 -20.74 -62.24
C ALA A 11 61.95 -19.53 -63.19
N LEU A 12 61.23 -18.51 -62.68
CA LEU A 12 61.36 -17.05 -62.87
C LEU A 12 61.37 -16.39 -64.26
N LEU A 13 60.43 -15.46 -64.48
CA LEU A 13 60.60 -13.97 -64.54
C LEU A 13 59.31 -13.37 -65.16
N LEU A 14 58.48 -12.65 -64.39
CA LEU A 14 58.49 -11.19 -64.17
C LEU A 14 58.22 -10.37 -65.44
N LEU A 15 57.01 -9.79 -65.52
CA LEU A 15 56.72 -8.62 -66.33
C LEU A 15 55.83 -7.69 -65.50
N ALA A 16 56.39 -6.53 -65.17
CA ALA A 16 55.78 -5.47 -64.39
C ALA A 16 54.98 -4.53 -65.30
N THR A 17 53.78 -4.15 -64.87
CA THR A 17 53.05 -2.99 -65.38
C THR A 17 52.64 -2.12 -64.20
N VAL A 18 53.21 -0.92 -64.16
CA VAL A 18 52.90 0.15 -63.20
C VAL A 18 51.63 0.85 -63.66
N LEU A 19 50.62 0.89 -62.80
CA LEU A 19 49.47 1.79 -62.90
C LEU A 19 49.38 2.55 -61.58
N THR A 20 49.47 3.87 -61.71
CA THR A 20 49.50 4.87 -60.63
C THR A 20 48.18 4.86 -59.85
N ALA A 21 48.28 4.59 -58.54
CA ALA A 21 47.16 4.73 -57.61
C ALA A 21 46.95 6.23 -57.31
N ILE A 22 45.77 6.72 -57.64
CA ILE A 22 45.24 7.97 -57.09
C ILE A 22 44.70 7.62 -55.69
N ASP A 23 45.32 8.19 -54.67
CA ASP A 23 44.86 8.19 -53.29
C ASP A 23 43.47 8.84 -53.20
N TYR A 24 42.44 8.00 -53.09
CA TYR A 24 41.20 8.36 -52.40
C TYR A 24 41.17 7.55 -51.11
N ALA A 25 41.35 8.25 -50.00
CA ALA A 25 41.16 7.72 -48.65
C ALA A 25 39.78 7.06 -48.55
N ARG A 26 39.75 5.74 -48.67
CA ARG A 26 38.60 4.94 -48.27
C ARG A 26 38.53 5.04 -46.76
N TYR A 27 37.59 5.82 -46.24
CA TYR A 27 37.10 5.68 -44.87
C TYR A 27 36.67 4.22 -44.70
N GLY A 28 37.53 3.40 -44.10
CA GLY A 28 37.16 2.06 -43.68
C GLY A 28 35.97 2.19 -42.74
N LEU A 29 34.81 1.68 -43.15
CA LEU A 29 33.64 1.59 -42.30
C LEU A 29 33.95 0.60 -41.19
N ALA A 30 34.30 1.13 -40.03
CA ALA A 30 34.57 0.42 -38.79
C ALA A 30 33.54 -0.67 -38.48
N ALA A 31 33.97 -1.71 -37.75
CA ALA A 31 33.10 -2.75 -37.25
C ALA A 31 32.36 -2.27 -36.00
N GLU A 32 31.08 -2.63 -35.90
CA GLU A 32 30.24 -2.41 -34.72
C GLU A 32 30.30 -3.64 -33.81
N PRO A 33 29.80 -3.57 -32.56
CA PRO A 33 29.67 -4.76 -31.73
C PRO A 33 28.68 -5.76 -32.36
N THR A 34 29.09 -7.03 -32.45
CA THR A 34 28.32 -8.06 -33.17
C THR A 34 28.14 -9.35 -32.36
N LYS A 35 28.65 -9.44 -31.13
CA LYS A 35 28.71 -10.70 -30.36
C LYS A 35 27.94 -10.62 -29.03
N GLY A 36 27.01 -9.68 -28.89
CA GLY A 36 26.22 -9.54 -27.66
C GLY A 36 27.01 -8.95 -26.50
N GLU A 37 28.05 -8.15 -26.78
CA GLU A 37 28.97 -7.60 -25.78
C GLU A 37 28.26 -6.79 -24.68
N ASN A 38 27.12 -6.18 -25.00
CA ASN A 38 26.29 -5.39 -24.09
C ASN A 38 24.98 -6.10 -23.68
N ALA A 39 24.77 -7.37 -24.05
CA ALA A 39 23.50 -8.07 -23.84
C ALA A 39 23.12 -8.21 -22.36
N GLU A 40 24.09 -8.45 -21.47
CA GLU A 40 23.83 -8.57 -20.03
C GLU A 40 23.42 -7.23 -19.40
N LEU A 41 24.14 -6.16 -19.74
CA LEU A 41 23.82 -4.80 -19.34
C LEU A 41 22.44 -4.38 -19.86
N TYR A 42 22.17 -4.64 -21.14
CA TYR A 42 20.90 -4.37 -21.77
C TYR A 42 19.75 -5.11 -21.07
N SER A 43 19.92 -6.40 -20.77
CA SER A 43 18.94 -7.20 -20.00
C SER A 43 18.68 -6.63 -18.59
N ALA A 44 19.72 -6.14 -17.91
CA ALA A 44 19.57 -5.49 -16.61
C ALA A 44 18.72 -4.21 -16.71
N LEU A 45 18.98 -3.35 -17.70
CA LEU A 45 18.19 -2.14 -17.95
C LEU A 45 16.77 -2.47 -18.43
N CYS A 46 16.58 -3.55 -19.19
CA CYS A 46 15.26 -4.05 -19.62
C CYS A 46 14.34 -4.44 -18.46
N THR A 47 14.90 -4.82 -17.30
CA THR A 47 14.09 -5.06 -16.09
C THR A 47 13.37 -3.79 -15.64
N VAL A 48 13.99 -2.63 -15.83
CA VAL A 48 13.39 -1.32 -15.53
C VAL A 48 12.44 -0.89 -16.65
N VAL A 49 12.81 -1.12 -17.92
CA VAL A 49 11.98 -0.79 -19.09
C VAL A 49 10.62 -1.49 -19.05
N ASN A 50 10.61 -2.79 -18.76
CA ASN A 50 9.36 -3.58 -18.75
C ASN A 50 8.41 -3.16 -17.63
N ALA A 51 8.93 -2.56 -16.55
CA ALA A 51 8.15 -2.10 -15.42
C ALA A 51 7.10 -1.04 -15.78
N LEU A 52 7.41 -0.19 -16.77
CA LEU A 52 6.53 0.89 -17.26
C LEU A 52 5.29 0.37 -17.99
N THR A 53 5.34 -0.86 -18.47
CA THR A 53 4.23 -1.49 -19.19
C THR A 53 3.28 -2.26 -18.27
N ALA A 54 3.59 -2.31 -16.97
CA ALA A 54 2.78 -3.03 -16.01
C ALA A 54 1.94 -2.09 -15.17
N GLU A 55 0.64 -2.34 -15.20
CA GLU A 55 -0.31 -1.69 -14.29
C GLU A 55 0.11 -1.97 -12.84
N SER A 56 0.51 -0.93 -12.13
CA SER A 56 0.77 -0.99 -10.69
C SER A 56 -0.56 -1.02 -9.96
N ARG A 57 -1.22 -2.18 -9.92
CA ARG A 57 -2.49 -2.34 -9.21
C ARG A 57 -2.22 -2.47 -7.71
N SER A 58 -2.02 -1.34 -7.03
CA SER A 58 -2.09 -1.31 -5.57
C SER A 58 -3.50 -1.73 -5.15
N LYS A 59 -3.62 -2.87 -4.46
CA LYS A 59 -4.89 -3.35 -3.92
C LYS A 59 -5.24 -2.45 -2.74
N GLN A 60 -6.01 -1.39 -2.99
CA GLN A 60 -6.48 -0.53 -1.91
C GLN A 60 -7.30 -1.37 -0.91
N PRO A 61 -7.12 -1.16 0.40
CA PRO A 61 -8.03 -1.75 1.37
C PRO A 61 -9.45 -1.23 1.09
N ALA A 62 -10.44 -2.10 1.26
CA ALA A 62 -11.85 -1.73 1.12
C ALA A 62 -12.16 -0.52 2.00
N PRO A 63 -13.02 0.41 1.54
CA PRO A 63 -13.44 1.54 2.36
C PRO A 63 -14.06 1.03 3.67
N LEU A 64 -13.87 1.78 4.76
CA LEU A 64 -14.66 1.59 5.97
C LEU A 64 -16.15 1.53 5.60
N ASN A 65 -16.86 0.54 6.10
CA ASN A 65 -18.31 0.52 6.00
C ASN A 65 -18.87 1.75 6.74
N GLY A 66 -19.70 2.56 6.05
CA GLY A 66 -20.33 3.75 6.65
C GLY A 66 -21.02 3.43 7.99
N ASP A 67 -21.63 2.25 8.07
CA ASP A 67 -22.27 1.71 9.27
C ASP A 67 -21.38 1.68 10.52
N THR A 68 -20.07 1.42 10.41
CA THR A 68 -19.18 1.36 11.61
C THR A 68 -18.94 2.76 12.18
N LEU A 69 -18.71 3.76 11.33
CA LEU A 69 -18.54 5.14 11.78
C LEU A 69 -19.83 5.66 12.42
N GLU A 70 -20.96 5.43 11.77
CA GLU A 70 -22.28 5.84 12.28
C GLU A 70 -22.61 5.16 13.62
N THR A 71 -22.33 3.85 13.75
CA THR A 71 -22.55 3.08 14.98
C THR A 71 -21.72 3.61 16.15
N VAL A 72 -20.46 3.98 15.90
CA VAL A 72 -19.56 4.49 16.95
C VAL A 72 -19.95 5.88 17.40
N ASN A 73 -20.31 6.77 16.47
CA ASN A 73 -20.82 8.09 16.80
C ASN A 73 -22.11 7.99 17.63
N LEU A 74 -23.02 7.09 17.25
CA LEU A 74 -24.23 6.79 18.01
C LEU A 74 -23.92 6.35 19.44
N LEU A 75 -23.04 5.36 19.61
CA LEU A 75 -22.67 4.83 20.92
C LEU A 75 -21.97 5.88 21.79
N LYS A 76 -21.06 6.67 21.23
CA LYS A 76 -20.40 7.77 21.94
C LYS A 76 -21.41 8.78 22.48
N LEU A 77 -22.43 9.12 21.68
CA LEU A 77 -23.51 10.03 22.08
C LEU A 77 -24.39 9.40 23.17
N PHE A 78 -24.81 8.15 23.02
CA PHE A 78 -25.64 7.46 24.00
C PHE A 78 -24.98 7.28 25.35
N LEU A 79 -23.70 6.87 25.36
CA LEU A 79 -22.99 6.60 26.60
C LEU A 79 -22.74 7.88 27.41
N ARG A 80 -22.64 9.02 26.73
CA ARG A 80 -22.54 10.33 27.39
C ARG A 80 -23.90 10.83 27.87
N ALA A 81 -24.96 10.64 27.10
CA ALA A 81 -26.25 11.26 27.38
C ALA A 81 -27.44 10.51 26.75
N PRO A 82 -27.83 9.38 27.34
CA PRO A 82 -28.77 8.46 26.70
C PRO A 82 -30.20 9.01 26.65
N GLN A 83 -30.60 9.85 27.61
CA GLN A 83 -31.92 10.48 27.65
C GLN A 83 -32.04 11.56 26.56
N THR A 84 -31.08 12.48 26.50
CA THR A 84 -31.04 13.56 25.51
C THR A 84 -31.06 13.04 24.06
N VAL A 85 -30.32 11.95 23.79
CA VAL A 85 -30.30 11.34 22.45
C VAL A 85 -31.62 10.63 22.13
N SER A 86 -32.27 10.01 23.12
CA SER A 86 -33.59 9.39 22.93
C SER A 86 -34.68 10.43 22.65
N GLU A 87 -34.63 11.57 23.33
CA GLU A 87 -35.52 12.71 23.09
C GLU A 87 -35.32 13.28 21.68
N LEU A 88 -34.07 13.46 21.26
CA LEU A 88 -33.75 13.94 19.91
C LEU A 88 -34.25 12.97 18.82
N ALA A 89 -34.17 11.66 19.05
CA ALA A 89 -34.70 10.65 18.12
C ALA A 89 -36.23 10.60 18.08
N ALA A 90 -36.89 10.90 19.20
CA ALA A 90 -38.35 10.93 19.31
C ALA A 90 -38.96 12.22 18.74
N ALA A 91 -38.18 13.28 18.57
CA ALA A 91 -38.64 14.55 18.03
C ALA A 91 -39.28 14.40 16.64
N SER A 92 -40.36 15.15 16.42
CA SER A 92 -41.00 15.28 15.10
C SER A 92 -40.06 15.96 14.11
N ASP A 93 -39.31 16.96 14.57
CA ASP A 93 -38.27 17.67 13.83
C ASP A 93 -37.00 17.79 14.69
N ALA A 94 -36.06 16.86 14.49
CA ALA A 94 -34.78 16.85 15.21
C ALA A 94 -33.86 18.02 14.79
N GLN A 95 -34.07 18.58 13.60
CA GLN A 95 -33.23 19.64 13.05
C GLN A 95 -33.60 21.00 13.62
N ASP A 96 -34.89 21.26 13.80
CA ASP A 96 -35.38 22.44 14.53
C ASP A 96 -34.96 22.39 16.01
N MET A 97 -35.09 21.21 16.65
CA MET A 97 -34.67 21.01 18.04
C MET A 97 -33.17 21.26 18.27
N LEU A 98 -32.31 20.94 17.28
CA LEU A 98 -30.87 21.25 17.35
C LEU A 98 -30.54 22.72 17.06
N LYS A 99 -31.30 23.39 16.17
CA LYS A 99 -31.12 24.84 15.92
C LYS A 99 -31.42 25.66 17.17
N ASN A 100 -32.41 25.23 17.94
CA ASN A 100 -32.84 25.85 19.18
C ASN A 100 -32.30 25.13 20.42
N ALA A 101 -31.19 24.37 20.28
CA ALA A 101 -30.68 23.54 21.37
C ALA A 101 -30.27 24.39 22.57
N GLU A 102 -30.78 24.01 23.74
CA GLU A 102 -30.43 24.58 25.04
C GLU A 102 -29.97 23.49 26.02
N GLY A 103 -29.31 23.91 27.10
CA GLY A 103 -28.90 23.03 28.19
C GLY A 103 -28.06 21.82 27.72
N PRO A 104 -28.34 20.60 28.23
CA PRO A 104 -27.58 19.40 27.90
C PRO A 104 -27.48 19.13 26.40
N LEU A 105 -28.55 19.35 25.63
CA LEU A 105 -28.54 19.09 24.19
C LEU A 105 -27.49 19.93 23.46
N LYS A 106 -27.31 21.20 23.85
CA LYS A 106 -26.28 22.09 23.29
C LYS A 106 -24.86 21.66 23.67
N GLU A 107 -24.67 21.16 24.89
CA GLU A 107 -23.38 20.62 25.36
C GLU A 107 -23.01 19.30 24.65
N ILE A 108 -24.02 18.49 24.34
CA ILE A 108 -23.84 17.18 23.71
C ILE A 108 -23.69 17.31 22.19
N CYS A 109 -24.41 18.24 21.58
CA CYS A 109 -24.43 18.46 20.14
C CYS A 109 -24.07 19.92 19.81
N PRO A 110 -22.82 20.34 20.08
CA PRO A 110 -22.36 21.67 19.67
C PRO A 110 -22.38 21.78 18.14
N THR A 111 -22.33 23.01 17.60
CA THR A 111 -22.47 23.29 16.16
C THR A 111 -21.61 22.38 15.27
N ALA A 112 -20.37 22.08 15.68
CA ALA A 112 -19.44 21.22 14.94
C ALA A 112 -19.86 19.73 14.88
N GLU A 113 -20.77 19.28 15.75
CA GLU A 113 -21.20 17.88 15.90
C GLU A 113 -22.70 17.67 15.58
N GLN A 114 -23.42 18.74 15.20
CA GLN A 114 -24.86 18.66 14.94
C GLN A 114 -25.23 17.64 13.85
N ASP A 115 -24.43 17.55 12.78
CA ASP A 115 -24.65 16.56 11.71
C ASP A 115 -24.51 15.11 12.22
N ASN A 116 -23.50 14.85 13.07
CA ASN A 116 -23.32 13.55 13.71
C ASN A 116 -24.47 13.22 14.66
N CYS A 117 -24.98 14.21 15.41
CA CYS A 117 -26.15 14.03 16.26
C CYS A 117 -27.44 13.76 15.47
N LEU A 118 -27.66 14.45 14.35
CA LEU A 118 -28.80 14.19 13.46
C LEU A 118 -28.76 12.79 12.88
N LYS A 119 -27.59 12.36 12.38
CA LYS A 119 -27.39 11.00 11.85
C LYS A 119 -27.64 9.94 12.92
N ALA A 120 -27.13 10.14 14.13
CA ALA A 120 -27.37 9.24 15.25
C ALA A 120 -28.86 9.16 15.63
N ALA A 121 -29.54 10.31 15.72
CA ALA A 121 -30.98 10.38 15.99
C ALA A 121 -31.81 9.69 14.90
N ALA A 122 -31.50 9.94 13.62
CA ALA A 122 -32.15 9.30 12.49
C ALA A 122 -31.93 7.79 12.48
N TYR A 123 -30.71 7.33 12.79
CA TYR A 123 -30.38 5.91 12.87
C TYR A 123 -31.22 5.19 13.93
N LEU A 124 -31.38 5.78 15.12
CA LEU A 124 -32.26 5.22 16.17
C LEU A 124 -33.73 5.22 15.76
N LYS A 125 -34.20 6.32 15.16
CA LYS A 125 -35.59 6.46 14.73
C LYS A 125 -35.93 5.41 13.68
N ALA A 126 -35.03 5.18 12.73
CA ALA A 126 -35.20 4.18 11.67
C ALA A 126 -35.08 2.73 12.19
N ARG A 127 -34.29 2.48 13.24
CA ARG A 127 -33.96 1.12 13.72
C ARG A 127 -34.43 0.85 15.16
N GLY A 128 -35.37 1.62 15.70
CA GLY A 128 -35.73 1.66 17.12
C GLY A 128 -36.24 0.34 17.74
N THR A 129 -36.61 -0.64 16.90
CA THR A 129 -37.03 -2.00 17.29
C THR A 129 -35.96 -3.07 17.05
N THR A 130 -34.82 -2.71 16.46
CA THR A 130 -33.73 -3.65 16.22
C THR A 130 -33.04 -4.04 17.53
N ILE A 131 -32.46 -5.24 17.56
CA ILE A 131 -31.64 -5.74 18.67
C ILE A 131 -30.59 -4.70 19.07
N TRP A 132 -29.94 -4.05 18.09
CA TRP A 132 -28.95 -3.01 18.33
C TRP A 132 -29.49 -1.80 19.10
N ALA A 133 -30.67 -1.27 18.72
CA ALA A 133 -31.28 -0.16 19.45
C ALA A 133 -31.65 -0.55 20.88
N THR A 134 -32.07 -1.80 21.11
CA THR A 134 -32.33 -2.34 22.44
C THR A 134 -31.06 -2.43 23.28
N LEU A 135 -29.98 -2.99 22.72
CA LEU A 135 -28.68 -3.09 23.39
C LEU A 135 -28.14 -1.71 23.78
N VAL A 136 -28.24 -0.73 22.90
CA VAL A 136 -27.80 0.65 23.16
C VAL A 136 -28.67 1.32 24.24
N LYS A 137 -29.98 1.09 24.28
CA LYS A 137 -30.83 1.63 25.37
C LYS A 137 -30.47 1.04 26.74
N GLN A 138 -30.09 -0.23 26.79
CA GLN A 138 -29.76 -0.88 28.06
C GLN A 138 -28.51 -0.32 28.74
N THR A 139 -27.64 0.40 28.01
CA THR A 139 -26.51 1.11 28.62
C THR A 139 -26.92 2.21 29.59
N GLN A 140 -28.22 2.54 29.68
CA GLN A 140 -28.79 3.37 30.75
C GLN A 140 -28.73 2.71 32.13
N HIS A 141 -28.61 1.39 32.18
CA HIS A 141 -28.53 0.64 33.42
C HIS A 141 -27.07 0.48 33.86
N VAL A 142 -26.82 0.59 35.16
CA VAL A 142 -25.48 0.40 35.71
C VAL A 142 -25.13 -1.08 35.69
N SER A 143 -23.97 -1.42 35.10
CA SER A 143 -23.36 -2.74 35.24
C SER A 143 -21.83 -2.61 35.33
N PRO A 144 -21.13 -3.59 35.92
CA PRO A 144 -19.67 -3.67 35.93
C PRO A 144 -19.00 -3.65 34.55
N ILE A 145 -19.75 -3.91 33.46
CA ILE A 145 -19.24 -3.99 32.07
C ILE A 145 -19.32 -2.62 31.35
N LEU A 146 -20.14 -1.70 31.89
CA LEU A 146 -20.37 -0.39 31.29
C LEU A 146 -19.08 0.45 31.15
N PRO A 147 -18.12 0.44 32.12
CA PRO A 147 -16.82 1.10 31.95
C PRO A 147 -16.00 0.58 30.77
N GLU A 148 -16.00 -0.74 30.52
CA GLU A 148 -15.30 -1.39 29.42
C GLU A 148 -15.92 -1.05 28.08
N ILE A 149 -17.26 -0.95 28.03
CA ILE A 149 -17.99 -0.44 26.86
C ILE A 149 -17.56 1.00 26.56
N ASN A 150 -17.54 1.87 27.58
CA ASN A 150 -17.10 3.27 27.43
C ASN A 150 -15.67 3.39 26.91
N ALA A 151 -14.75 2.61 27.48
CA ALA A 151 -13.35 2.59 27.06
C ALA A 151 -13.21 2.13 25.60
N THR A 152 -13.88 1.04 25.23
CA THR A 152 -13.85 0.47 23.88
C THR A 152 -14.41 1.44 22.84
N VAL A 153 -15.52 2.13 23.14
CA VAL A 153 -16.11 3.13 22.23
C VAL A 153 -15.17 4.32 22.03
N LYS A 154 -14.53 4.80 23.10
CA LYS A 154 -13.55 5.90 23.00
C LYS A 154 -12.35 5.51 22.15
N GLU A 155 -11.82 4.32 22.36
CA GLU A 155 -10.68 3.81 21.58
C GLU A 155 -11.06 3.62 20.11
N LEU A 156 -12.19 2.98 19.84
CA LEU A 156 -12.70 2.77 18.49
C LEU A 156 -12.93 4.09 17.75
N ALA A 157 -13.54 5.09 18.39
CA ALA A 157 -13.72 6.43 17.81
C ALA A 157 -12.38 7.10 17.47
N SER A 158 -11.39 6.99 18.35
CA SER A 158 -10.03 7.51 18.12
C SER A 158 -9.38 6.84 16.92
N LYS A 159 -9.43 5.50 16.84
CA LYS A 159 -8.85 4.73 15.72
C LYS A 159 -9.52 5.03 14.39
N ILE A 160 -10.83 5.20 14.38
CA ILE A 160 -11.57 5.60 13.18
C ILE A 160 -11.17 7.01 12.74
N ALA A 161 -11.06 7.96 13.67
CA ALA A 161 -10.61 9.32 13.35
C ALA A 161 -9.22 9.32 12.72
N VAL A 162 -8.26 8.57 13.30
CA VAL A 162 -6.92 8.39 12.74
C VAL A 162 -6.95 7.76 11.35
N TYR A 163 -7.77 6.74 11.14
CA TYR A 163 -7.90 6.06 9.84
C TYR A 163 -8.47 6.97 8.74
N ILE A 164 -9.43 7.83 9.08
CA ILE A 164 -10.05 8.79 8.16
C ILE A 164 -9.10 9.98 7.89
N SER A 165 -8.40 10.47 8.91
CA SER A 165 -7.45 11.58 8.77
C SER A 165 -6.14 11.16 8.09
N ALA A 166 -5.77 9.88 8.19
CA ALA A 166 -4.70 9.33 7.39
C ALA A 166 -5.08 9.53 5.93
N ALA A 167 -4.21 10.21 5.18
CA ALA A 167 -4.41 10.47 3.76
C ALA A 167 -4.93 9.20 3.06
N PRO A 168 -5.74 9.33 1.99
CA PRO A 168 -5.97 8.19 1.12
C PRO A 168 -4.63 7.52 0.85
N ASN A 169 -4.61 6.20 0.63
CA ASN A 169 -3.51 5.64 -0.16
C ASN A 169 -3.69 6.21 -1.57
N SER A 170 -3.51 7.52 -1.72
CA SER A 170 -3.57 8.22 -2.98
C SER A 170 -2.36 7.70 -3.69
N ASP A 171 -2.62 6.85 -4.67
CA ASP A 171 -1.67 6.62 -5.71
C ASP A 171 -1.39 7.99 -6.34
N THR A 172 -0.40 8.70 -5.81
CA THR A 172 -0.01 10.02 -6.31
C THR A 172 0.60 9.91 -7.70
N GLY A 173 0.78 8.68 -8.21
CA GLY A 173 1.54 8.39 -9.41
C GLY A 173 3.01 8.77 -9.26
N GLU A 174 3.49 9.13 -8.05
CA GLU A 174 4.84 9.68 -7.88
C GLU A 174 5.94 8.67 -8.26
N ALA A 175 5.81 7.42 -7.81
CA ALA A 175 6.74 6.36 -8.21
C ALA A 175 6.71 6.13 -9.73
N GLU A 176 5.53 6.17 -10.35
CA GLU A 176 5.38 6.02 -11.81
C GLU A 176 6.00 7.20 -12.56
N LEU A 177 5.76 8.44 -12.10
CA LEU A 177 6.34 9.65 -12.65
C LEU A 177 7.86 9.67 -12.55
N LEU A 178 8.41 9.27 -11.40
CA LEU A 178 9.86 9.17 -11.19
C LEU A 178 10.47 8.11 -12.09
N LEU A 179 9.80 6.97 -12.26
CA LEU A 179 10.21 5.90 -13.16
C LEU A 179 10.18 6.35 -14.63
N HIS A 180 9.10 7.03 -15.05
CA HIS A 180 9.00 7.65 -16.37
C HIS A 180 10.14 8.64 -16.63
N LYS A 181 10.45 9.51 -15.66
CA LYS A 181 11.57 10.47 -15.76
C LYS A 181 12.93 9.79 -15.78
N ALA A 182 13.13 8.69 -15.05
CA ALA A 182 14.38 7.91 -15.15
C ALA A 182 14.55 7.37 -16.57
N PHE A 183 13.44 7.00 -17.19
CA PHE A 183 13.43 6.29 -18.45
C PHE A 183 13.54 7.17 -19.68
N LEU A 184 12.68 8.18 -19.78
CA LEU A 184 12.57 9.09 -20.93
C LEU A 184 13.28 10.42 -20.69
N GLY A 185 13.73 10.69 -19.46
CA GLY A 185 14.32 11.98 -19.11
C GLY A 185 13.29 13.09 -19.23
N THR A 186 13.54 14.02 -20.15
CA THR A 186 12.65 15.16 -20.44
C THR A 186 11.66 14.88 -21.58
N ALA A 187 11.79 13.76 -22.29
CA ALA A 187 10.87 13.38 -23.34
C ALA A 187 9.47 13.11 -22.76
N ALA A 188 8.45 13.69 -23.39
CA ALA A 188 7.05 13.56 -22.96
C ALA A 188 6.52 12.14 -23.18
N ASP A 189 6.98 11.53 -24.26
CA ASP A 189 6.64 10.17 -24.66
C ASP A 189 7.77 9.51 -25.46
N ASP A 190 7.56 8.24 -25.74
CA ASP A 190 8.36 7.37 -26.58
C ASP A 190 8.74 7.96 -27.96
N ALA A 191 7.84 8.72 -28.60
CA ALA A 191 8.07 9.31 -29.93
C ALA A 191 8.93 10.57 -29.86
N SER A 192 8.97 11.22 -28.69
CA SER A 192 9.78 12.40 -28.41
C SER A 192 11.20 12.10 -27.90
N VAL A 193 11.57 10.83 -27.71
CA VAL A 193 12.93 10.44 -27.27
C VAL A 193 13.98 10.92 -28.27
N ARG A 194 14.94 11.71 -27.79
CA ARG A 194 16.09 12.23 -28.55
C ARG A 194 17.32 12.22 -27.66
N LEU A 195 18.51 12.07 -28.26
CA LEU A 195 19.76 12.30 -27.55
C LEU A 195 19.90 13.80 -27.22
N THR A 196 20.00 14.13 -25.94
CA THR A 196 20.09 15.52 -25.47
C THR A 196 21.37 16.18 -25.99
N ASP A 197 21.21 17.37 -26.58
CA ASP A 197 22.30 18.15 -27.17
C ASP A 197 23.17 17.34 -28.15
N ALA A 198 22.54 16.44 -28.92
CA ALA A 198 23.19 15.63 -29.93
C ALA A 198 24.10 16.50 -30.81
N ALA A 199 25.37 16.11 -30.88
CA ALA A 199 26.37 16.78 -31.69
C ALA A 199 26.65 15.96 -32.96
N THR A 200 27.45 16.52 -33.86
CA THR A 200 27.78 15.91 -35.17
C THR A 200 28.51 14.58 -35.10
N ASN A 201 28.90 14.10 -33.91
CA ASN A 201 29.53 12.81 -33.73
C ASN A 201 29.14 12.14 -32.40
N ARG A 202 29.10 10.80 -32.42
CA ARG A 202 28.68 9.96 -31.31
C ARG A 202 29.56 10.10 -30.06
N GLN A 203 30.87 10.34 -30.21
CA GLN A 203 31.76 10.53 -29.06
C GLN A 203 31.43 11.80 -28.24
N THR A 204 31.04 12.90 -28.89
CA THR A 204 30.66 14.12 -28.14
C THR A 204 29.29 13.97 -27.48
N THR A 205 28.39 13.20 -28.10
CA THR A 205 27.05 12.92 -27.56
C THR A 205 27.08 11.89 -26.42
N CYS A 206 27.79 10.77 -26.60
CA CYS A 206 27.79 9.62 -25.70
C CYS A 206 28.98 9.56 -24.74
N GLY A 207 30.11 10.22 -25.05
CA GLY A 207 31.26 10.30 -24.15
C GLY A 207 32.61 10.29 -24.86
N ILE A 208 33.50 11.17 -24.43
CA ILE A 208 34.85 11.31 -25.01
C ILE A 208 35.87 10.52 -24.18
N SER A 209 35.76 10.59 -22.85
CA SER A 209 36.68 9.92 -21.92
C SER A 209 36.08 9.78 -20.53
N GLU A 210 36.82 9.15 -19.62
CA GLU A 210 36.45 9.06 -18.19
C GLU A 210 36.37 10.43 -17.48
N THR A 211 36.97 11.49 -18.01
CA THR A 211 36.90 12.83 -17.41
C THR A 211 35.90 13.73 -18.12
N ILE A 212 35.64 13.48 -19.41
CA ILE A 212 34.76 14.29 -20.25
C ILE A 212 33.53 13.47 -20.62
N ALA A 213 32.43 13.76 -19.91
CA ALA A 213 31.14 13.12 -20.11
C ALA A 213 30.56 13.40 -21.50
N GLY A 214 29.73 12.48 -21.98
CA GLY A 214 28.84 12.75 -23.11
C GLY A 214 27.78 13.77 -22.73
N LYS A 215 27.26 14.50 -23.71
CA LYS A 215 26.15 15.46 -23.48
C LYS A 215 24.83 14.76 -23.13
N ALA A 216 24.53 13.65 -23.79
CA ALA A 216 23.35 12.83 -23.53
C ALA A 216 23.56 11.83 -22.37
N ALA A 217 24.82 11.64 -21.95
CA ALA A 217 25.20 10.67 -20.93
C ALA A 217 24.45 10.91 -19.61
N GLY A 218 23.72 9.90 -19.17
CA GLY A 218 23.06 9.89 -17.87
C GLY A 218 21.79 10.73 -17.79
N LYS A 219 21.28 11.27 -18.90
CA LYS A 219 20.03 12.03 -18.94
C LYS A 219 18.81 11.14 -18.79
N SER A 220 18.83 9.98 -19.44
CA SER A 220 17.77 8.98 -19.36
C SER A 220 18.30 7.59 -19.73
N ILE A 221 17.60 6.55 -19.29
CA ILE A 221 17.91 5.17 -19.70
C ILE A 221 17.77 5.01 -21.21
N ALA A 222 16.77 5.65 -21.83
CA ALA A 222 16.54 5.58 -23.26
C ALA A 222 17.73 6.16 -24.05
N GLU A 223 18.23 7.33 -23.66
CA GLU A 223 19.38 7.97 -24.30
C GLU A 223 20.66 7.14 -24.12
N ASP A 224 20.93 6.66 -22.91
CA ASP A 224 22.10 5.82 -22.66
C ASP A 224 22.01 4.50 -23.46
N LEU A 225 20.83 3.90 -23.56
CA LEU A 225 20.62 2.70 -24.39
C LEU A 225 20.80 2.97 -25.87
N ILE A 226 20.42 4.13 -26.41
CA ILE A 226 20.75 4.51 -27.79
C ILE A 226 22.28 4.62 -27.95
N CYS A 227 22.99 5.19 -26.98
CA CYS A 227 24.45 5.29 -27.00
C CYS A 227 25.17 3.93 -26.82
N ILE A 228 24.58 2.97 -26.13
CA ILE A 228 25.20 1.67 -25.85
C ILE A 228 24.83 0.63 -26.92
N CYS A 229 23.60 0.70 -27.41
CA CYS A 229 23.00 -0.33 -28.25
C CYS A 229 22.66 0.16 -29.65
N GLY A 230 22.57 1.47 -29.88
CA GLY A 230 22.24 2.04 -31.19
C GLY A 230 23.46 2.10 -32.12
N SER A 231 23.18 1.91 -33.41
CA SER A 231 24.13 1.98 -34.50
C SER A 231 23.82 3.14 -35.44
N ASN A 232 24.86 3.82 -35.94
CA ASN A 232 24.73 4.84 -36.97
C ASN A 232 25.10 4.34 -38.38
N SER A 233 25.19 3.02 -38.56
CA SER A 233 25.35 2.39 -39.87
C SER A 233 24.26 1.35 -40.12
N ASN A 234 23.92 1.12 -41.38
CA ASN A 234 22.88 0.15 -41.75
C ASN A 234 23.36 -1.33 -41.66
N LYS A 235 24.30 -1.63 -40.75
CA LYS A 235 24.87 -2.97 -40.56
C LYS A 235 24.14 -3.71 -39.44
N GLU A 236 24.32 -5.04 -39.40
CA GLU A 236 23.78 -5.94 -38.39
C GLU A 236 24.42 -5.69 -37.01
N ASN A 237 23.98 -4.65 -36.29
CA ASN A 237 24.38 -4.39 -34.92
C ASN A 237 23.73 -5.41 -33.97
N LYS A 238 24.57 -6.26 -33.36
CA LYS A 238 24.15 -7.31 -32.41
C LYS A 238 24.81 -7.14 -31.05
N GLY A 239 25.22 -5.92 -30.69
CA GLY A 239 25.84 -5.63 -29.40
C GLY A 239 24.90 -5.88 -28.21
N CYS A 240 23.61 -5.56 -28.37
CA CYS A 240 22.60 -5.72 -27.31
C CYS A 240 21.50 -6.73 -27.67
N LEU A 241 21.09 -6.78 -28.93
CA LEU A 241 19.99 -7.62 -29.42
C LEU A 241 20.53 -8.84 -30.16
N ALA A 242 19.82 -9.97 -30.04
CA ALA A 242 20.15 -11.20 -30.72
C ALA A 242 19.95 -11.11 -32.25
N THR A 243 20.56 -12.06 -32.97
CA THR A 243 20.38 -12.21 -34.43
C THR A 243 18.91 -12.42 -34.79
N GLY A 244 18.41 -11.69 -35.79
CA GLY A 244 17.00 -11.73 -36.22
C GLY A 244 16.10 -10.64 -35.61
N SER A 245 16.56 -9.92 -34.58
CA SER A 245 15.87 -8.72 -34.09
C SER A 245 16.10 -7.51 -35.00
N PRO A 246 15.15 -6.54 -35.08
CA PRO A 246 15.35 -5.28 -35.79
C PRO A 246 16.63 -4.57 -35.33
N ASN A 247 17.42 -4.07 -36.28
CA ASN A 247 18.65 -3.35 -35.96
C ASN A 247 18.30 -1.97 -35.39
N PRO A 248 18.71 -1.66 -34.14
CA PRO A 248 18.48 -0.36 -33.53
C PRO A 248 19.42 0.65 -34.19
N THR A 249 18.94 1.30 -35.25
CA THR A 249 19.73 2.20 -36.09
C THR A 249 19.18 3.62 -36.03
N TYR A 250 20.07 4.61 -36.10
CA TYR A 250 19.72 6.02 -36.17
C TYR A 250 20.70 6.77 -37.09
N SER A 251 20.22 7.77 -37.83
CA SER A 251 21.12 8.68 -38.55
C SER A 251 21.76 9.69 -37.59
N ALA A 252 22.86 10.34 -37.99
CA ALA A 252 23.48 11.38 -37.16
C ALA A 252 22.56 12.59 -36.91
N ASP A 253 21.50 12.74 -37.72
CA ASP A 253 20.47 13.75 -37.54
C ASP A 253 19.33 13.19 -36.67
N ASP A 254 18.83 14.01 -35.74
CA ASP A 254 17.89 13.67 -34.67
C ASP A 254 16.61 12.92 -35.07
N ALA A 255 16.29 12.81 -36.37
CA ALA A 255 15.03 12.30 -36.88
C ALA A 255 14.72 10.85 -36.45
N ASP A 256 15.74 10.00 -36.29
CA ASP A 256 15.54 8.54 -36.15
C ASP A 256 15.79 7.99 -34.73
N HIS A 257 16.16 8.83 -33.75
CA HIS A 257 16.41 8.40 -32.37
C HIS A 257 15.19 7.71 -31.73
N ALA A 258 13.97 8.20 -32.00
CA ALA A 258 12.75 7.56 -31.52
C ALA A 258 12.53 6.17 -32.13
N THR A 259 12.84 5.97 -33.40
CA THR A 259 12.74 4.66 -34.07
C THR A 259 13.76 3.67 -33.49
N CYS A 260 15.00 4.12 -33.29
CA CYS A 260 16.03 3.34 -32.61
C CYS A 260 15.58 2.94 -31.19
N TRP A 261 15.04 3.91 -30.45
CA TRP A 261 14.50 3.70 -29.11
C TRP A 261 13.36 2.67 -29.11
N GLN A 262 12.40 2.77 -30.04
CA GLN A 262 11.31 1.81 -30.15
C GLN A 262 11.79 0.38 -30.41
N ALA A 263 12.80 0.21 -31.26
CA ALA A 263 13.40 -1.11 -31.49
C ALA A 263 14.02 -1.68 -30.21
N LEU A 264 14.72 -0.85 -29.43
CA LEU A 264 15.30 -1.23 -28.14
C LEU A 264 14.22 -1.49 -27.09
N LYS A 265 13.15 -0.71 -27.03
CA LYS A 265 12.04 -0.96 -26.11
C LYS A 265 11.34 -2.28 -26.43
N ALA A 266 11.07 -2.53 -27.71
CA ALA A 266 10.47 -3.77 -28.17
C ALA A 266 11.35 -4.99 -27.83
N GLY A 267 12.67 -4.87 -27.98
CA GLY A 267 13.63 -5.90 -27.58
C GLY A 267 13.54 -6.26 -26.09
N CYS A 268 13.27 -5.31 -25.20
CA CYS A 268 13.18 -5.60 -23.77
C CYS A 268 12.06 -6.59 -23.40
N SER A 269 10.98 -6.63 -24.20
CA SER A 269 9.89 -7.60 -24.01
C SER A 269 10.34 -9.05 -24.20
N THR A 270 11.41 -9.31 -24.95
CA THR A 270 11.91 -10.66 -25.24
C THR A 270 12.89 -11.18 -24.20
N PHE A 271 13.58 -10.30 -23.46
CA PHE A 271 14.60 -10.69 -22.48
C PHE A 271 14.02 -11.12 -21.12
N ASN A 272 12.79 -10.72 -20.79
CA ASN A 272 12.16 -11.09 -19.52
C ASN A 272 10.62 -11.08 -19.60
N PRO A 273 10.01 -11.99 -20.39
CA PRO A 273 8.57 -11.94 -20.73
C PRO A 273 7.63 -12.14 -19.53
N GLY A 274 8.13 -12.66 -18.40
CA GLY A 274 7.33 -12.97 -17.20
C GLY A 274 7.32 -11.89 -16.12
N ASN A 275 8.27 -10.95 -16.13
CA ASN A 275 8.36 -9.92 -15.09
C ASN A 275 7.72 -8.62 -15.57
N LYS A 276 6.38 -8.56 -15.49
CA LYS A 276 5.67 -7.30 -15.70
C LYS A 276 5.83 -6.39 -14.47
N THR A 277 5.82 -6.93 -13.26
CA THR A 277 5.94 -6.11 -12.05
C THR A 277 7.40 -5.89 -11.62
N VAL A 278 7.79 -4.63 -11.42
CA VAL A 278 9.03 -4.27 -10.72
C VAL A 278 8.76 -4.07 -9.24
N SER A 279 9.69 -4.50 -8.39
CA SER A 279 9.66 -4.23 -6.94
C SER A 279 10.75 -3.24 -6.56
N ALA A 280 10.64 -2.64 -5.37
CA ALA A 280 11.65 -1.73 -4.87
C ALA A 280 13.04 -2.40 -4.77
N GLU A 281 13.07 -3.67 -4.34
CA GLU A 281 14.30 -4.46 -4.24
C GLU A 281 14.94 -4.68 -5.60
N LYS A 282 14.13 -4.96 -6.63
CA LYS A 282 14.64 -5.10 -8.01
C LYS A 282 15.23 -3.80 -8.53
N LEU A 283 14.57 -2.66 -8.30
CA LEU A 283 15.12 -1.35 -8.69
C LEU A 283 16.44 -1.04 -7.98
N LYS A 284 16.52 -1.31 -6.67
CA LYS A 284 17.76 -1.15 -5.90
C LYS A 284 18.87 -2.09 -6.40
N ALA A 285 18.55 -3.34 -6.72
CA ALA A 285 19.50 -4.31 -7.24
C ALA A 285 20.03 -3.92 -8.62
N VAL A 286 19.16 -3.48 -9.55
CA VAL A 286 19.60 -2.93 -10.84
C VAL A 286 20.47 -1.71 -10.62
N ALA A 287 20.07 -0.77 -9.75
CA ALA A 287 20.85 0.42 -9.48
C ALA A 287 22.26 0.10 -8.94
N ALA A 288 22.36 -0.87 -8.01
CA ALA A 288 23.64 -1.34 -7.49
C ALA A 288 24.50 -2.00 -8.58
N LYS A 289 23.90 -2.85 -9.43
CA LYS A 289 24.59 -3.47 -10.57
C LYS A 289 25.12 -2.42 -11.54
N ILE A 290 24.33 -1.41 -11.89
CA ILE A 290 24.78 -0.32 -12.76
C ILE A 290 25.92 0.46 -12.10
N ARG A 291 25.83 0.82 -10.81
CA ARG A 291 26.94 1.49 -10.11
C ARG A 291 28.22 0.67 -10.15
N HIS A 292 28.12 -0.66 -10.03
CA HIS A 292 29.27 -1.55 -10.18
C HIS A 292 29.86 -1.44 -11.58
N LEU A 293 29.04 -1.66 -12.63
CA LEU A 293 29.47 -1.57 -14.03
C LEU A 293 30.11 -0.21 -14.37
N ILE A 294 29.57 0.90 -13.84
CA ILE A 294 30.13 2.24 -14.03
C ILE A 294 31.56 2.37 -13.50
N ASN A 295 31.90 1.62 -12.46
CA ASN A 295 33.20 1.65 -11.81
C ASN A 295 34.07 0.43 -12.13
N GLU A 296 33.61 -0.45 -13.03
CA GLU A 296 34.47 -1.52 -13.54
C GLU A 296 35.63 -0.90 -14.33
N PRO A 297 36.86 -1.44 -14.21
CA PRO A 297 37.99 -0.94 -14.97
C PRO A 297 37.88 -1.27 -16.47
N HIS A 298 38.07 -0.26 -17.31
CA HIS A 298 38.16 -0.39 -18.76
C HIS A 298 39.60 -0.17 -19.23
N GLY A 299 40.07 -1.03 -20.14
CA GLY A 299 41.43 -0.99 -20.68
C GLY A 299 42.54 -1.31 -19.66
N ASN A 300 43.80 -1.27 -20.10
CA ASN A 300 44.96 -1.53 -19.23
C ASN A 300 45.23 -0.37 -18.26
N ASP A 301 44.72 0.83 -18.57
CA ASP A 301 44.78 2.01 -17.71
C ASP A 301 43.68 2.03 -16.64
N GLN A 302 42.84 0.99 -16.59
CA GLN A 302 41.83 0.78 -15.54
C GLN A 302 40.91 1.99 -15.34
N LYS A 303 40.55 2.64 -16.45
CA LYS A 303 39.68 3.80 -16.42
C LYS A 303 38.26 3.42 -16.00
N ILE A 304 37.57 4.34 -15.35
CA ILE A 304 36.21 4.13 -14.84
C ILE A 304 35.27 5.20 -15.42
N SER A 305 34.02 5.22 -14.98
CA SER A 305 32.96 6.13 -15.45
C SER A 305 32.37 5.77 -16.81
N TYR A 306 32.52 4.51 -17.25
CA TYR A 306 31.97 3.98 -18.49
C TYR A 306 30.77 3.07 -18.18
N LEU A 307 29.78 3.05 -19.04
CA LEU A 307 28.76 2.00 -19.06
C LEU A 307 28.68 1.40 -20.45
N GLY A 308 28.79 0.07 -20.54
CA GLY A 308 28.81 -0.66 -21.80
C GLY A 308 30.22 -0.93 -22.31
N TYR A 309 30.30 -1.63 -23.44
CA TYR A 309 31.54 -2.18 -23.97
C TYR A 309 32.49 -1.11 -24.50
N SER A 310 33.77 -1.24 -24.15
CA SER A 310 34.90 -0.57 -24.80
C SER A 310 35.98 -1.61 -25.10
N ASP A 311 36.61 -1.54 -26.28
CA ASP A 311 37.66 -2.48 -26.66
C ASP A 311 38.83 -2.45 -25.67
N SER A 312 39.14 -3.61 -25.09
CA SER A 312 39.89 -3.74 -23.83
C SER A 312 41.39 -3.87 -23.99
N VAL A 313 41.94 -3.78 -25.22
CA VAL A 313 43.32 -4.23 -25.48
C VAL A 313 44.42 -3.19 -25.17
N THR A 314 44.11 -1.89 -25.15
CA THR A 314 45.09 -0.83 -24.79
C THR A 314 44.57 0.17 -23.74
N THR A 315 43.99 1.32 -24.14
CA THR A 315 43.63 2.44 -23.25
C THR A 315 42.20 2.86 -23.50
N ALA A 316 41.28 2.74 -22.53
CA ALA A 316 39.88 3.06 -22.79
C ALA A 316 39.72 4.50 -23.32
N ALA A 317 39.02 4.61 -24.44
CA ALA A 317 38.86 5.83 -25.23
C ALA A 317 37.38 6.15 -25.47
N ALA A 318 37.07 6.91 -26.52
CA ALA A 318 35.75 7.50 -26.72
C ALA A 318 34.64 6.48 -27.03
N CYS A 319 33.41 6.82 -26.62
CA CYS A 319 32.21 6.04 -26.88
C CYS A 319 31.61 6.35 -28.26
N ASP A 320 32.36 6.06 -29.33
CA ASP A 320 31.97 6.36 -30.71
C ASP A 320 31.27 5.21 -31.45
N GLY A 321 31.00 4.09 -30.76
CA GLY A 321 30.25 2.95 -31.28
C GLY A 321 31.08 1.95 -32.08
N LYS A 322 32.37 2.22 -32.28
CA LYS A 322 33.26 1.37 -33.06
C LYS A 322 34.01 0.40 -32.15
N THR A 323 34.21 -0.81 -32.64
CA THR A 323 35.03 -1.85 -32.00
C THR A 323 36.34 -2.08 -32.74
N ASP A 324 36.73 -1.16 -33.64
CA ASP A 324 38.00 -1.20 -34.34
C ASP A 324 39.16 -0.68 -33.46
N SER A 325 40.38 -1.06 -33.85
CA SER A 325 41.62 -0.73 -33.14
C SER A 325 41.69 0.75 -32.74
N GLY A 326 41.76 1.01 -31.44
CA GLY A 326 41.73 2.36 -30.87
C GLY A 326 41.02 2.49 -29.52
N CYS A 327 40.60 1.36 -28.92
CA CYS A 327 39.97 1.30 -27.59
C CYS A 327 38.69 2.11 -27.43
N LYS A 328 37.98 2.24 -28.53
CA LYS A 328 36.65 2.84 -28.59
C LYS A 328 35.58 1.80 -28.28
N GLY A 329 34.35 2.27 -28.10
CA GLY A 329 33.30 1.41 -27.60
C GLY A 329 31.88 1.84 -27.91
N ALA A 330 30.99 0.86 -27.86
CA ALA A 330 29.56 1.08 -27.74
C ALA A 330 29.22 1.23 -26.25
N CYS A 331 29.48 2.43 -25.74
CA CYS A 331 29.38 2.78 -24.34
C CYS A 331 28.79 4.17 -24.11
N VAL A 332 28.70 4.59 -22.86
CA VAL A 332 28.51 5.96 -22.41
C VAL A 332 29.58 6.32 -21.39
N THR A 333 30.07 7.57 -21.37
CA THR A 333 30.91 8.07 -20.26
C THR A 333 30.21 9.18 -19.48
N TYR A 334 30.21 9.06 -18.15
CA TYR A 334 29.59 10.06 -17.24
C TYR A 334 30.57 11.12 -16.76
N GLY A 335 31.86 10.95 -17.05
CA GLY A 335 32.91 11.81 -16.54
C GLY A 335 33.19 11.59 -15.04
N LYS A 336 34.23 12.26 -14.54
CA LYS A 336 34.66 12.20 -13.15
C LYS A 336 34.43 13.53 -12.43
N ALA A 337 34.25 13.44 -11.13
CA ALA A 337 34.40 14.54 -10.19
C ALA A 337 35.52 14.16 -9.21
N GLY A 338 36.73 14.68 -9.46
CA GLY A 338 37.94 14.21 -8.78
C GLY A 338 38.24 12.74 -9.14
N GLY A 339 38.49 11.90 -8.13
CA GLY A 339 38.77 10.47 -8.32
C GLY A 339 37.54 9.57 -8.48
N LYS A 340 36.32 10.12 -8.51
CA LYS A 340 35.06 9.35 -8.51
C LYS A 340 34.28 9.57 -9.80
N SER A 341 33.67 8.51 -10.31
CA SER A 341 32.70 8.59 -11.40
C SER A 341 31.51 9.46 -10.98
N LYS A 342 31.01 10.29 -11.89
CA LYS A 342 29.72 10.95 -11.70
C LYS A 342 28.61 9.92 -11.85
N GLU A 343 27.57 10.07 -11.03
CA GLU A 343 26.39 9.22 -11.12
C GLU A 343 25.41 9.78 -12.16
N PRO A 344 24.87 8.96 -13.09
CA PRO A 344 23.85 9.40 -14.01
C PRO A 344 22.57 9.84 -13.28
N GLU A 345 21.88 10.84 -13.83
CA GLU A 345 20.69 11.44 -13.19
C GLU A 345 19.56 10.42 -13.02
N TRP A 346 19.34 9.58 -14.05
CA TRP A 346 18.29 8.56 -14.01
C TRP A 346 18.52 7.51 -12.93
N LEU A 347 19.77 7.23 -12.55
CA LEU A 347 20.10 6.22 -11.53
C LEU A 347 19.65 6.67 -10.14
N GLY A 348 19.82 7.95 -9.83
CA GLY A 348 19.26 8.54 -8.61
C GLY A 348 17.73 8.44 -8.58
N LYS A 349 17.07 8.63 -9.72
CA LYS A 349 15.60 8.50 -9.82
C LYS A 349 15.12 7.08 -9.56
N LEU A 350 15.87 6.04 -9.95
CA LEU A 350 15.50 4.64 -9.63
C LEU A 350 15.51 4.38 -8.12
N VAL A 351 16.47 4.95 -7.39
CA VAL A 351 16.55 4.81 -5.93
C VAL A 351 15.37 5.51 -5.25
N VAL A 352 15.09 6.76 -5.61
CA VAL A 352 13.96 7.52 -5.05
C VAL A 352 12.61 6.86 -5.42
N THR A 353 12.51 6.27 -6.62
CA THR A 353 11.33 5.48 -7.01
C THR A 353 11.15 4.27 -6.09
N ALA A 354 12.22 3.53 -5.78
CA ALA A 354 12.15 2.39 -4.88
C ALA A 354 11.70 2.80 -3.47
N GLU A 355 12.19 3.93 -2.96
CA GLU A 355 11.77 4.50 -1.67
C GLU A 355 10.29 4.89 -1.68
N ALA A 356 9.81 5.54 -2.76
CA ALA A 356 8.40 5.87 -2.92
C ALA A 356 7.51 4.61 -2.94
N MET A 357 7.97 3.52 -3.57
CA MET A 357 7.27 2.23 -3.57
C MET A 357 7.21 1.61 -2.17
N GLU A 358 8.31 1.63 -1.41
CA GLU A 358 8.37 1.12 -0.03
C GLU A 358 7.47 1.94 0.90
N ASN A 359 7.52 3.26 0.80
CA ASN A 359 6.65 4.16 1.57
C ASN A 359 5.17 3.90 1.28
N LYS A 360 4.80 3.68 0.00
CA LYS A 360 3.44 3.30 -0.40
C LYS A 360 3.02 1.95 0.17
N GLN A 361 3.90 0.95 0.14
CA GLN A 361 3.63 -0.36 0.70
C GLN A 361 3.46 -0.31 2.23
N ALA A 362 4.34 0.42 2.92
CA ALA A 362 4.27 0.63 4.36
C ALA A 362 2.97 1.35 4.76
N ALA A 363 2.61 2.45 4.07
CA ALA A 363 1.35 3.15 4.30
C ALA A 363 0.14 2.23 4.08
N SER A 364 0.16 1.40 3.04
CA SER A 364 -0.91 0.42 2.78
C SER A 364 -1.00 -0.65 3.86
N ALA A 365 0.13 -1.14 4.36
CA ALA A 365 0.17 -2.12 5.45
C ALA A 365 -0.34 -1.51 6.75
N THR A 366 0.08 -0.29 7.10
CA THR A 366 -0.41 0.47 8.25
C THR A 366 -1.93 0.67 8.15
N LYS A 367 -2.44 1.10 7.00
CA LYS A 367 -3.89 1.31 6.81
C LYS A 367 -4.67 0.00 6.94
N THR A 368 -4.12 -1.10 6.43
CA THR A 368 -4.72 -2.44 6.59
C THR A 368 -4.75 -2.89 8.05
N ALA A 369 -3.66 -2.67 8.79
CA ALA A 369 -3.58 -2.99 10.21
C ALA A 369 -4.58 -2.17 11.03
N GLN A 370 -4.68 -0.86 10.77
CA GLN A 370 -5.67 0.02 11.41
C GLN A 370 -7.10 -0.45 11.14
N PHE A 371 -7.41 -0.85 9.89
CA PHE A 371 -8.73 -1.39 9.55
C PHE A 371 -9.04 -2.69 10.30
N ALA A 372 -8.06 -3.60 10.41
CA ALA A 372 -8.21 -4.84 11.16
C ALA A 372 -8.46 -4.58 12.66
N GLU A 373 -7.75 -3.60 13.23
CA GLU A 373 -7.93 -3.17 14.63
C GLU A 373 -9.32 -2.57 14.86
N ILE A 374 -9.79 -1.69 13.97
CA ILE A 374 -11.16 -1.14 14.00
C ILE A 374 -12.20 -2.26 13.98
N ASN A 375 -12.05 -3.25 13.10
CA ASN A 375 -12.96 -4.39 13.04
C ASN A 375 -12.93 -5.25 14.30
N ASN A 376 -11.76 -5.43 14.91
CA ASN A 376 -11.63 -6.18 16.16
C ASN A 376 -12.32 -5.45 17.30
N LEU A 377 -12.05 -4.15 17.46
CA LEU A 377 -12.71 -3.30 18.46
C LEU A 377 -14.24 -3.28 18.27
N ASN A 378 -14.72 -3.22 17.03
CA ASN A 378 -16.16 -3.28 16.74
C ASN A 378 -16.81 -4.62 17.18
N LYS A 379 -16.13 -5.74 16.94
CA LYS A 379 -16.58 -7.07 17.42
C LYS A 379 -16.56 -7.15 18.95
N THR A 380 -15.49 -6.66 19.58
CA THR A 380 -15.37 -6.58 21.04
C THR A 380 -16.51 -5.76 21.63
N LEU A 381 -16.82 -4.61 21.04
CA LEU A 381 -17.93 -3.76 21.48
C LEU A 381 -19.29 -4.48 21.38
N ALA A 382 -19.56 -5.17 20.27
CA ALA A 382 -20.77 -5.96 20.12
C ALA A 382 -20.90 -7.04 21.20
N ASN A 383 -19.80 -7.74 21.53
CA ASN A 383 -19.77 -8.75 22.58
C ASN A 383 -20.00 -8.14 23.97
N LEU A 384 -19.37 -7.01 24.27
CA LEU A 384 -19.54 -6.31 25.55
C LEU A 384 -20.98 -5.82 25.73
N LEU A 385 -21.60 -5.28 24.69
CA LEU A 385 -23.00 -4.87 24.71
C LEU A 385 -23.94 -6.06 24.95
N HIS A 386 -23.67 -7.21 24.32
CA HIS A 386 -24.43 -8.42 24.57
C HIS A 386 -24.27 -8.92 26.02
N LEU A 387 -23.04 -8.94 26.55
CA LEU A 387 -22.78 -9.35 27.93
C LEU A 387 -23.44 -8.40 28.94
N HIS A 388 -23.36 -7.09 28.68
CA HIS A 388 -24.04 -6.07 29.48
C HIS A 388 -25.56 -6.28 29.50
N ASN A 389 -26.18 -6.49 28.34
CA ASN A 389 -27.60 -6.84 28.23
C ASN A 389 -27.94 -8.07 29.09
N THR A 390 -27.23 -9.19 28.89
CA THR A 390 -27.47 -10.42 29.65
C THR A 390 -27.39 -10.19 31.16
N GLN A 391 -26.42 -9.38 31.62
CA GLN A 391 -26.28 -9.04 33.04
C GLN A 391 -27.44 -8.16 33.55
N VAL A 392 -27.88 -7.19 32.74
CA VAL A 392 -29.02 -6.32 33.07
C VAL A 392 -30.30 -7.15 33.17
N GLU A 393 -30.57 -8.05 32.22
CA GLU A 393 -31.76 -8.90 32.24
C GLU A 393 -31.74 -9.90 33.40
N LEU A 394 -30.61 -10.55 33.66
CA LEU A 394 -30.45 -11.41 34.84
C LEU A 394 -30.69 -10.64 36.15
N SER A 395 -30.22 -9.39 36.22
CA SER A 395 -30.44 -8.52 37.39
C SER A 395 -31.91 -8.15 37.56
N LYS A 396 -32.67 -8.00 36.46
CA LYS A 396 -34.12 -7.76 36.50
C LYS A 396 -34.87 -9.01 36.97
N GLU A 397 -34.52 -10.19 36.46
CA GLU A 397 -35.11 -11.47 36.88
C GLU A 397 -34.90 -11.72 38.38
N ILE A 398 -33.69 -11.50 38.90
CA ILE A 398 -33.38 -11.62 40.34
C ILE A 398 -34.19 -10.62 41.19
N LYS A 399 -34.38 -9.39 40.70
CA LYS A 399 -35.19 -8.38 41.40
C LYS A 399 -36.68 -8.74 41.39
N GLN A 400 -37.19 -9.26 40.28
CA GLN A 400 -38.58 -9.69 40.15
C GLN A 400 -38.88 -10.90 41.04
N SER A 401 -37.99 -11.89 41.11
CA SER A 401 -38.16 -13.06 41.99
C SER A 401 -38.21 -12.68 43.47
N ARG A 402 -37.30 -11.79 43.92
CA ARG A 402 -37.30 -11.25 45.29
C ARG A 402 -38.52 -10.38 45.60
N GLY A 403 -39.00 -9.58 44.64
CA GLY A 403 -40.21 -8.78 44.80
C GLY A 403 -41.46 -9.64 45.01
N THR A 404 -41.58 -10.74 44.25
CA THR A 404 -42.73 -11.66 44.38
C THR A 404 -42.71 -12.51 45.64
N GLU A 405 -41.54 -12.92 46.14
CA GLU A 405 -41.45 -13.70 47.40
C GLU A 405 -41.74 -12.84 48.63
N THR A 406 -41.24 -11.60 48.66
CA THR A 406 -41.40 -10.72 49.83
C THR A 406 -42.86 -10.23 49.98
N GLU A 407 -43.55 -9.92 48.88
CA GLU A 407 -44.98 -9.53 48.89
C GLU A 407 -45.94 -10.70 49.15
N LYS A 408 -45.65 -11.91 48.63
CA LYS A 408 -46.45 -13.10 48.97
C LYS A 408 -46.29 -13.48 50.44
N SER A 409 -45.07 -13.40 50.98
CA SER A 409 -44.81 -13.77 52.37
C SER A 409 -45.45 -12.78 53.35
N THR A 410 -45.37 -11.46 53.11
CA THR A 410 -46.03 -10.44 53.95
C THR A 410 -47.56 -10.48 53.87
N LYS A 411 -48.17 -10.63 52.69
CA LYS A 411 -49.64 -10.76 52.58
C LYS A 411 -50.17 -12.05 53.20
N THR A 412 -49.40 -13.14 53.14
CA THR A 412 -49.78 -14.42 53.77
C THR A 412 -49.63 -14.34 55.29
N LEU A 413 -48.60 -13.66 55.80
CA LEU A 413 -48.39 -13.45 57.23
C LEU A 413 -49.47 -12.55 57.85
N GLU A 414 -49.80 -11.42 57.20
CA GLU A 414 -50.86 -10.51 57.67
C GLU A 414 -52.24 -11.17 57.67
N LYS A 415 -52.55 -11.98 56.64
CA LYS A 415 -53.81 -12.72 56.58
C LYS A 415 -53.89 -13.79 57.66
N THR A 416 -52.83 -14.56 57.85
CA THR A 416 -52.82 -15.65 58.83
C THR A 416 -52.82 -15.11 60.27
N ASN A 417 -52.20 -13.95 60.51
CA ASN A 417 -52.29 -13.28 61.80
C ASN A 417 -53.72 -12.81 62.12
N LYS A 418 -54.41 -12.18 61.15
CA LYS A 418 -55.84 -11.81 61.30
C LYS A 418 -56.74 -13.03 61.53
N ASP A 419 -56.47 -14.14 60.83
CA ASP A 419 -57.23 -15.38 60.97
C ASP A 419 -57.05 -16.01 62.36
N CYS A 420 -55.85 -15.92 62.96
CA CYS A 420 -55.64 -16.35 64.35
C CYS A 420 -56.30 -15.40 65.36
N GLU A 421 -56.19 -14.07 65.17
CA GLU A 421 -56.76 -13.06 66.08
C GLU A 421 -58.30 -13.08 66.10
N ALA A 422 -58.95 -13.51 65.02
CA ALA A 422 -60.41 -13.65 64.93
C ALA A 422 -60.96 -14.86 65.72
N ILE A 423 -60.10 -15.77 66.20
CA ILE A 423 -60.52 -16.95 66.96
C ILE A 423 -60.74 -16.52 68.42
N THR A 424 -62.02 -16.48 68.81
CA THR A 424 -62.43 -16.11 70.17
C THR A 424 -62.69 -17.31 71.08
N LYS A 425 -62.69 -18.54 70.53
CA LYS A 425 -62.97 -19.78 71.28
C LYS A 425 -61.74 -20.66 71.47
N ALA A 426 -61.45 -21.02 72.71
CA ALA A 426 -60.29 -21.85 73.08
C ALA A 426 -60.28 -23.24 72.40
N ALA A 427 -61.44 -23.87 72.22
CA ALA A 427 -61.55 -25.18 71.55
C ALA A 427 -61.19 -25.14 70.05
N GLU A 428 -61.45 -24.00 69.39
CA GLU A 428 -61.12 -23.80 67.98
C GLU A 428 -59.64 -23.47 67.79
N CYS A 429 -59.04 -22.73 68.73
CA CYS A 429 -57.59 -22.50 68.74
C CYS A 429 -56.77 -23.76 68.95
N LYS A 430 -57.20 -24.67 69.85
CA LYS A 430 -56.53 -25.96 70.06
C LYS A 430 -56.44 -26.80 68.76
N LYS A 431 -57.41 -26.67 67.84
CA LYS A 431 -57.40 -27.34 66.52
C LYS A 431 -56.47 -26.69 65.50
N LYS A 432 -56.06 -25.44 65.73
CA LYS A 432 -55.20 -24.65 64.85
C LYS A 432 -53.74 -24.62 65.29
N LYS A 433 -53.38 -25.35 66.36
CA LYS A 433 -51.99 -25.64 66.67
C LYS A 433 -51.36 -26.50 65.56
N PRO A 434 -50.08 -26.27 65.23
CA PRO A 434 -49.13 -25.37 65.89
C PRO A 434 -49.12 -23.92 65.36
N LEU A 435 -49.94 -23.59 64.34
CA LEU A 435 -49.94 -22.30 63.63
C LEU A 435 -50.36 -21.10 64.52
N CYS A 436 -51.34 -21.27 65.41
CA CYS A 436 -51.75 -20.22 66.36
C CYS A 436 -51.42 -20.62 67.81
N GLU A 437 -50.91 -19.68 68.61
CA GLU A 437 -50.69 -19.79 70.04
C GLU A 437 -51.94 -19.33 70.82
N CYS A 438 -52.44 -20.17 71.74
CA CYS A 438 -53.64 -19.88 72.54
C CYS A 438 -53.24 -19.45 73.96
N LYS A 439 -53.78 -18.34 74.47
CA LYS A 439 -53.52 -17.83 75.83
C LYS A 439 -54.67 -18.15 76.81
N GLY A 440 -54.33 -18.83 77.90
CA GLY A 440 -55.15 -18.99 79.12
C GLY A 440 -56.23 -20.07 79.02
N GLU A 441 -56.36 -20.90 80.06
CA GLU A 441 -57.29 -22.04 80.07
C GLU A 441 -58.65 -21.80 80.74
N ASN A 442 -58.97 -20.58 81.18
CA ASN A 442 -60.29 -20.27 81.76
C ASN A 442 -60.66 -18.79 81.65
N VAL A 443 -61.97 -18.54 81.64
CA VAL A 443 -62.76 -17.28 81.72
C VAL A 443 -63.13 -16.59 80.40
N ASP A 444 -64.44 -16.36 80.28
CA ASP A 444 -65.22 -15.96 79.11
C ASP A 444 -64.92 -14.55 78.53
N ASP A 445 -64.90 -14.50 77.20
CA ASP A 445 -64.93 -13.37 76.27
C ASP A 445 -63.75 -12.36 76.22
N GLY A 446 -62.76 -12.69 75.37
CA GLY A 446 -61.71 -11.81 74.83
C GLY A 446 -60.86 -12.52 73.73
N PRO A 447 -59.98 -11.82 72.96
CA PRO A 447 -59.17 -12.48 71.91
C PRO A 447 -58.10 -13.39 72.54
N HIS A 448 -58.28 -14.71 72.41
CA HIS A 448 -57.46 -15.73 73.08
C HIS A 448 -56.31 -16.30 72.24
N CYS A 449 -56.06 -15.79 71.03
CA CYS A 449 -55.20 -16.46 70.05
C CYS A 449 -54.32 -15.47 69.29
N LYS A 450 -53.04 -15.80 69.12
CA LYS A 450 -52.08 -15.03 68.30
C LYS A 450 -51.32 -15.95 67.36
N TRP A 451 -50.80 -15.40 66.26
CA TRP A 451 -49.92 -16.16 65.37
C TRP A 451 -48.67 -16.66 66.09
N ASN A 452 -48.27 -17.91 65.83
CA ASN A 452 -47.08 -18.51 66.41
C ASN A 452 -45.86 -18.29 65.49
N GLU A 453 -45.07 -17.25 65.78
CA GLU A 453 -43.92 -16.83 64.98
C GLU A 453 -42.78 -17.87 64.92
N THR A 454 -42.73 -18.85 65.84
CA THR A 454 -41.69 -19.89 65.88
C THR A 454 -41.98 -21.11 65.00
N HIS A 455 -43.13 -21.18 64.30
CA HIS A 455 -43.45 -22.28 63.37
C HIS A 455 -43.21 -21.91 61.88
N VAL A 456 -42.45 -20.85 61.60
CA VAL A 456 -42.09 -20.47 60.23
C VAL A 456 -40.73 -21.08 59.87
N GLU A 457 -40.74 -22.26 59.25
CA GLU A 457 -39.65 -22.76 58.39
C GLU A 457 -40.10 -22.77 56.93
#